data_AF-A0A414Q7S5-F1
#
_entry.id   AF-A0A414Q7S5-F1
#
_cell.length_a   1.000
_cell.length_b   1.000
_cell.length_c   1.000
_cell.angle_alpha   90.00
_cell.angle_beta   90.00
_cell.angle_gamma   90.00
#
_symmetry.space_group_name_H-M   'P 1'
#
loop_
_entity.id
_entity.type
_entity.pdbx_description
1 polymer ?
#
loop_
_entity_poly.entity_id
_entity_poly.type
_entity_poly.pdbx_seq_one_letter_code
_entity_poly.pdbx_strand_id
1 'polypeptide(L)'
;AGQTIDQALGATKTVESVLSQHENDEYYLTTPYGNKGPHGEGGAINTWDCWKPKGEYGSGAYMNCAGFVVAVLRACGANTSIIGNYTAKDGYNRGNEANASKWEEYCRDNNAVSYTFSSKEQMLASGILEKGDIIYMEPVDWNHSNSDCHIGFFWGSSSSEDLYWHSSSHADGIVKGYFPNSAGGNVISKITPKYPVRYYRVIKTLHKGYLTLHKDSSNKTLTDANDCYSLAGAEYGVYTDSNCSNKVATLTTNASGNANTVSLNPGRYYVKETKAPKGYFTDSQVYTADVSGANRESSPVKLSVSDNPANDPMSMLLGKFDGQKTYNGAGNLPQGSATLAGAEFTVDYYATLDYKSYDDLKNADVKPMRSWTFSTDSNGFCSFDIAHFVSGDAFWYRLDGTPALPRGTVVIRETKAPMGYVKSDEVSFQKIQENNSVEGVITYNAPEVAEQVYRSDIEFTKKSDNGSDRLAGVPFKVTSLTTGESHIAVTDEN
;
A
#
# COMPACT_ATOMS: atom_id res chain seq x y z
N ALA A 1 -9.95 -19.76 -19.86
CA ALA A 1 -9.54 -18.68 -20.78
C ALA A 1 -8.40 -19.21 -21.64
N GLY A 2 -8.33 -18.86 -22.92
CA GLY A 2 -7.19 -19.22 -23.78
C GLY A 2 -5.90 -18.58 -23.28
N GLN A 3 -4.76 -19.18 -23.64
CA GLN A 3 -3.43 -18.61 -23.39
C GLN A 3 -2.99 -17.80 -24.62
N THR A 4 -2.21 -16.73 -24.42
CA THR A 4 -1.59 -16.02 -25.56
C THR A 4 -0.53 -16.92 -26.22
N ILE A 5 -0.22 -16.69 -27.50
CA ILE A 5 0.62 -17.65 -28.25
C ILE A 5 2.02 -17.76 -27.65
N ASP A 6 2.63 -16.64 -27.31
CA ASP A 6 3.97 -16.58 -26.75
C ASP A 6 4.03 -17.15 -25.33
N GLN A 7 2.99 -16.99 -24.52
CA GLN A 7 2.85 -17.72 -23.26
C GLN A 7 2.81 -19.24 -23.46
N ALA A 8 2.06 -19.74 -24.46
CA ALA A 8 2.01 -21.17 -24.76
C ALA A 8 3.37 -21.72 -25.21
N LEU A 9 4.21 -20.85 -25.77
CA LEU A 9 5.57 -21.15 -26.18
C LEU A 9 6.61 -20.90 -25.06
N GLY A 10 6.19 -20.46 -23.86
CA GLY A 10 7.08 -20.26 -22.72
C GLY A 10 7.83 -18.91 -22.69
N ALA A 11 7.36 -17.90 -23.42
CA ALA A 11 7.93 -16.56 -23.36
C ALA A 11 7.88 -15.97 -21.92
N THR A 12 8.93 -15.25 -21.57
CA THR A 12 9.10 -14.59 -20.25
C THR A 12 9.13 -13.06 -20.35
N LYS A 13 9.20 -12.53 -21.57
CA LYS A 13 9.16 -11.08 -21.87
C LYS A 13 8.05 -10.81 -22.87
N THR A 14 7.55 -9.57 -22.89
CA THR A 14 6.56 -9.13 -23.89
C THR A 14 7.26 -8.78 -25.20
N VAL A 15 6.57 -8.97 -26.33
CA VAL A 15 7.04 -8.54 -27.66
C VAL A 15 7.40 -7.05 -27.66
N GLU A 16 6.53 -6.23 -27.07
CA GLU A 16 6.75 -4.78 -26.93
C GLU A 16 8.07 -4.47 -26.21
N SER A 17 8.38 -5.18 -25.12
CA SER A 17 9.60 -4.93 -24.34
C SER A 17 10.88 -5.26 -25.10
N VAL A 18 10.84 -6.24 -26.00
CA VAL A 18 11.99 -6.63 -26.84
C VAL A 18 12.13 -5.66 -28.01
N LEU A 19 11.07 -5.46 -28.78
CA LEU A 19 11.12 -4.63 -29.99
C LEU A 19 11.37 -3.15 -29.69
N SER A 20 10.87 -2.63 -28.56
CA SER A 20 11.10 -1.22 -28.18
C SER A 20 12.59 -0.90 -27.95
N GLN A 21 13.43 -1.88 -27.58
CA GLN A 21 14.87 -1.70 -27.44
C GLN A 21 15.57 -1.48 -28.79
N HIS A 22 14.94 -1.94 -29.88
CA HIS A 22 15.47 -1.95 -31.23
C HIS A 22 14.69 -1.06 -32.20
N GLU A 23 13.76 -0.24 -31.69
CA GLU A 23 12.91 0.63 -32.52
C GLU A 23 13.68 1.77 -33.21
N ASN A 24 14.93 1.99 -32.78
CA ASN A 24 15.80 3.07 -33.26
C ASN A 24 17.20 2.55 -33.65
N ASP A 25 17.38 1.24 -33.82
CA ASP A 25 18.61 0.65 -34.34
C ASP A 25 18.32 -0.27 -35.54
N GLU A 26 19.38 -0.79 -36.16
CA GLU A 26 19.28 -1.69 -37.31
C GLU A 26 19.32 -3.18 -36.92
N TYR A 27 19.18 -3.53 -35.64
CA TYR A 27 19.22 -4.92 -35.22
C TYR A 27 18.11 -5.72 -35.91
N TYR A 28 16.88 -5.20 -35.83
CA TYR A 28 15.74 -5.72 -36.61
C TYR A 28 15.43 -4.86 -37.84
N LEU A 29 15.33 -3.53 -37.71
CA LEU A 29 15.02 -2.66 -38.86
C LEU A 29 16.06 -2.86 -39.95
N THR A 30 15.63 -2.79 -41.21
CA THR A 30 16.46 -2.89 -42.41
C THR A 30 17.20 -4.22 -42.58
N THR A 31 16.91 -5.23 -41.76
CA THR A 31 17.36 -6.62 -42.01
C THR A 31 16.79 -7.05 -43.38
N PRO A 32 17.63 -7.51 -44.32
CA PRO A 32 17.19 -7.89 -45.66
C PRO A 32 16.07 -8.93 -45.64
N TYR A 33 15.07 -8.77 -46.52
CA TYR A 33 14.04 -9.78 -46.70
C TYR A 33 14.58 -10.95 -47.52
N GLY A 34 14.31 -12.18 -47.10
CA GLY A 34 14.74 -13.38 -47.82
C GLY A 34 14.13 -14.67 -47.31
N ASN A 35 13.84 -15.58 -48.23
CA ASN A 35 13.23 -16.90 -47.96
C ASN A 35 14.27 -18.05 -47.99
N LYS A 36 15.58 -17.77 -47.89
CA LYS A 36 16.64 -18.75 -48.19
C LYS A 36 17.53 -19.00 -46.98
N GLY A 37 17.63 -20.25 -46.55
CA GLY A 37 18.68 -20.67 -45.62
C GLY A 37 20.09 -20.71 -46.23
N PRO A 38 21.14 -21.11 -45.49
CA PRO A 38 22.55 -21.11 -45.94
C PRO A 38 22.83 -22.03 -47.14
N HIS A 39 21.84 -22.79 -47.62
CA HIS A 39 21.94 -23.71 -48.76
C HIS A 39 21.35 -23.18 -50.09
N GLY A 40 20.92 -21.91 -50.14
CA GLY A 40 20.43 -21.28 -51.38
C GLY A 40 19.03 -21.72 -51.85
N GLU A 41 18.68 -21.40 -53.10
CA GLU A 41 17.32 -21.56 -53.70
C GLU A 41 16.78 -23.00 -53.77
N GLY A 42 17.62 -24.01 -53.53
CA GLY A 42 17.24 -25.44 -53.61
C GLY A 42 16.85 -26.08 -52.28
N GLY A 43 16.89 -25.35 -51.16
CA GLY A 43 16.55 -25.89 -49.84
C GLY A 43 15.04 -26.10 -49.66
N ALA A 44 14.64 -27.28 -49.19
CA ALA A 44 13.25 -27.55 -48.85
C ALA A 44 12.75 -26.59 -47.75
N ILE A 45 11.47 -26.20 -47.79
CA ILE A 45 10.86 -25.23 -46.86
C ILE A 45 10.99 -25.60 -45.37
N ASN A 46 11.31 -26.85 -45.06
CA ASN A 46 11.59 -27.32 -43.70
C ASN A 46 13.01 -26.99 -43.20
N THR A 47 13.94 -26.58 -44.07
CA THR A 47 15.33 -26.22 -43.70
C THR A 47 15.59 -24.72 -43.69
N TRP A 48 14.57 -23.89 -43.87
CA TRP A 48 14.70 -22.43 -43.86
C TRP A 48 15.00 -21.90 -42.45
N ASP A 49 16.04 -21.08 -42.31
CA ASP A 49 16.44 -20.39 -41.06
C ASP A 49 16.37 -18.87 -41.21
N CYS A 50 15.27 -18.40 -41.82
CA CYS A 50 15.04 -16.99 -42.18
C CYS A 50 14.68 -16.09 -41.00
N TRP A 51 15.37 -16.21 -39.87
CA TRP A 51 15.11 -15.48 -38.63
C TRP A 51 16.39 -14.82 -38.07
N LYS A 52 17.29 -14.36 -38.96
CA LYS A 52 18.64 -13.88 -38.61
C LYS A 52 18.73 -12.34 -38.63
N PRO A 53 18.70 -11.65 -37.46
CA PRO A 53 18.88 -10.19 -37.39
C PRO A 53 20.32 -9.78 -37.68
N LYS A 54 20.55 -8.49 -37.95
CA LYS A 54 21.89 -7.95 -38.28
C LYS A 54 22.96 -8.18 -37.21
N GLY A 55 22.57 -8.41 -35.96
CA GLY A 55 23.49 -8.60 -34.83
C GLY A 55 23.88 -10.05 -34.49
N GLU A 56 23.41 -11.09 -35.21
CA GLU A 56 23.88 -12.47 -34.99
C GLU A 56 25.14 -12.79 -35.83
N TYR A 57 26.18 -13.36 -35.19
CA TYR A 57 27.43 -13.76 -35.86
C TYR A 57 27.20 -14.92 -36.86
N GLY A 58 27.56 -14.71 -38.13
CA GLY A 58 27.66 -15.76 -39.17
C GLY A 58 26.54 -15.78 -40.23
N SER A 59 26.92 -16.11 -41.48
CA SER A 59 26.09 -16.30 -42.69
C SER A 59 25.05 -15.22 -43.06
N GLY A 60 25.33 -13.93 -42.81
CA GLY A 60 24.54 -12.81 -43.35
C GLY A 60 23.15 -12.66 -42.70
N ALA A 61 22.73 -11.42 -42.47
CA ALA A 61 21.43 -11.12 -41.89
C ALA A 61 20.33 -11.23 -42.94
N TYR A 62 19.28 -12.00 -42.65
CA TYR A 62 18.07 -12.06 -43.49
C TYR A 62 16.89 -12.58 -42.69
N MET A 63 15.70 -12.08 -43.03
CA MET A 63 14.44 -12.55 -42.47
C MET A 63 13.35 -12.70 -43.52
N ASN A 64 12.45 -13.67 -43.34
CA ASN A 64 11.13 -13.58 -43.97
C ASN A 64 10.11 -13.11 -42.93
N CYS A 65 8.84 -12.95 -43.34
CA CYS A 65 7.78 -12.46 -42.44
C CYS A 65 7.63 -13.28 -41.14
N ALA A 66 7.51 -14.60 -41.24
CA ALA A 66 7.39 -15.48 -40.07
C ALA A 66 8.70 -15.59 -39.29
N GLY A 67 9.84 -15.54 -39.95
CA GLY A 67 11.13 -15.61 -39.32
C GLY A 67 11.48 -14.34 -38.53
N PHE A 68 10.94 -13.17 -38.91
CA PHE A 68 10.95 -12.00 -38.04
C PHE A 68 10.16 -12.25 -36.75
N VAL A 69 8.96 -12.82 -36.84
CA VAL A 69 8.16 -13.21 -35.67
C VAL A 69 8.91 -14.24 -34.81
N VAL A 70 9.56 -15.23 -35.42
CA VAL A 70 10.41 -16.22 -34.73
C VAL A 70 11.54 -15.55 -33.97
N ALA A 71 12.28 -14.65 -34.62
CA ALA A 71 13.45 -14.00 -34.02
C ALA A 71 13.06 -13.18 -32.78
N VAL A 72 11.95 -12.44 -32.87
CA VAL A 72 11.43 -11.63 -31.76
C VAL A 72 10.91 -12.52 -30.63
N LEU A 73 10.10 -13.54 -30.94
CA LEU A 73 9.57 -14.43 -29.90
C LEU A 73 10.67 -15.25 -29.21
N ARG A 74 11.73 -15.64 -29.92
CA ARG A 74 12.92 -16.25 -29.30
C ARG A 74 13.64 -15.29 -28.37
N ALA A 75 13.77 -14.01 -28.73
CA ALA A 75 14.30 -12.98 -27.84
C ALA A 75 13.39 -12.73 -26.61
N CYS A 76 12.09 -13.01 -26.72
CA CYS A 76 11.16 -13.09 -25.58
C CYS A 76 11.32 -14.35 -24.71
N GLY A 77 12.15 -15.32 -25.13
CA GLY A 77 12.36 -16.60 -24.46
C GLY A 77 11.45 -17.74 -24.93
N ALA A 78 10.65 -17.54 -25.99
CA ALA A 78 9.74 -18.56 -26.50
C ALA A 78 10.47 -19.70 -27.23
N ASN A 79 10.00 -20.93 -27.02
CA ASN A 79 10.42 -22.09 -27.80
C ASN A 79 9.57 -22.22 -29.09
N THR A 80 9.97 -21.51 -30.13
CA THR A 80 9.24 -21.50 -31.42
C THR A 80 9.32 -22.82 -32.20
N SER A 81 10.21 -23.74 -31.82
CA SER A 81 10.28 -25.08 -32.46
C SER A 81 8.99 -25.88 -32.26
N ILE A 82 8.18 -25.54 -31.24
CA ILE A 82 6.85 -26.10 -31.05
C ILE A 82 5.97 -25.82 -32.27
N ILE A 83 5.99 -24.60 -32.81
CA ILE A 83 5.29 -24.25 -34.06
C ILE A 83 5.90 -25.00 -35.23
N GLY A 84 7.24 -25.02 -35.32
CA GLY A 84 7.97 -25.69 -36.40
C GLY A 84 7.72 -27.19 -36.49
N ASN A 85 7.46 -27.86 -35.37
CA ASN A 85 7.17 -29.29 -35.31
C ASN A 85 5.67 -29.62 -35.28
N TYR A 86 4.79 -28.61 -35.23
CA TYR A 86 3.35 -28.81 -35.14
C TYR A 86 2.78 -29.41 -36.43
N THR A 87 1.91 -30.42 -36.29
CA THR A 87 1.05 -30.92 -37.36
C THR A 87 -0.38 -30.54 -37.03
N ALA A 88 -1.02 -29.79 -37.94
CA ALA A 88 -2.38 -29.34 -37.77
C ALA A 88 -3.37 -30.50 -37.74
N LYS A 89 -4.54 -30.30 -37.14
CA LYS A 89 -5.61 -31.31 -37.00
C LYS A 89 -6.16 -31.80 -38.34
N ASP A 90 -6.05 -30.99 -39.39
CA ASP A 90 -6.39 -31.35 -40.78
C ASP A 90 -5.22 -32.01 -41.54
N GLY A 91 -4.08 -32.23 -40.88
CA GLY A 91 -2.89 -32.87 -41.42
C GLY A 91 -1.86 -31.92 -42.03
N TYR A 92 -2.08 -30.60 -42.01
CA TYR A 92 -1.08 -29.65 -42.53
C TYR A 92 0.24 -29.72 -41.74
N ASN A 93 1.35 -29.98 -42.44
CA ASN A 93 2.69 -30.06 -41.85
C ASN A 93 3.81 -29.58 -42.81
N ARG A 94 3.52 -28.57 -43.63
CA ARG A 94 4.53 -28.06 -44.58
C ARG A 94 5.44 -27.04 -43.90
N GLY A 95 6.76 -27.20 -44.03
CA GLY A 95 7.76 -26.23 -43.56
C GLY A 95 8.04 -26.29 -42.06
N ASN A 96 8.69 -25.26 -41.55
CA ASN A 96 9.08 -25.10 -40.14
C ASN A 96 8.51 -23.79 -39.55
N GLU A 97 9.05 -23.31 -38.44
CA GLU A 97 8.58 -22.08 -37.78
C GLU A 97 8.73 -20.79 -38.61
N ALA A 98 9.53 -20.80 -39.68
CA ALA A 98 9.58 -19.71 -40.66
C ALA A 98 8.45 -19.77 -41.72
N ASN A 99 7.48 -20.67 -41.58
CA ASN A 99 6.27 -20.71 -42.39
C ASN A 99 5.09 -20.10 -41.61
N ALA A 100 4.57 -18.96 -42.07
CA ALA A 100 3.50 -18.23 -41.40
C ALA A 100 2.21 -19.06 -41.26
N SER A 101 1.89 -19.94 -42.23
CA SER A 101 0.70 -20.80 -42.11
C SER A 101 0.77 -21.72 -40.88
N LYS A 102 1.95 -22.18 -40.46
CA LYS A 102 2.06 -23.01 -39.24
C LYS A 102 1.62 -22.26 -37.98
N TRP A 103 1.79 -20.94 -37.94
CA TRP A 103 1.33 -20.09 -36.84
C TRP A 103 -0.20 -20.01 -36.83
N GLU A 104 -0.83 -19.78 -37.98
CA GLU A 104 -2.28 -19.80 -38.14
C GLU A 104 -2.88 -21.15 -37.70
N GLU A 105 -2.32 -22.25 -38.21
CA GLU A 105 -2.81 -23.60 -37.89
C GLU A 105 -2.68 -23.91 -36.39
N TYR A 106 -1.53 -23.58 -35.79
CA TYR A 106 -1.33 -23.76 -34.35
C TYR A 106 -2.35 -22.93 -33.54
N CYS A 107 -2.56 -21.67 -33.91
CA CYS A 107 -3.53 -20.79 -33.25
C CYS A 107 -4.95 -21.35 -33.33
N ARG A 108 -5.38 -21.77 -34.53
CA ARG A 108 -6.68 -22.37 -34.80
C ARG A 108 -6.92 -23.60 -33.92
N ASP A 109 -5.92 -24.47 -33.82
CA ASP A 109 -6.10 -25.79 -33.24
C ASP A 109 -5.91 -25.83 -31.72
N ASN A 110 -5.09 -24.93 -31.16
CA ASN A 110 -4.73 -24.91 -29.73
C ASN A 110 -5.45 -23.82 -28.94
N ASN A 111 -6.48 -23.19 -29.53
CA ASN A 111 -7.34 -22.22 -28.85
C ASN A 111 -6.55 -21.04 -28.27
N ALA A 112 -5.49 -20.62 -28.99
CA ALA A 112 -4.74 -19.41 -28.67
C ALA A 112 -5.69 -18.20 -28.76
N VAL A 113 -5.56 -17.24 -27.84
CA VAL A 113 -6.42 -16.06 -27.84
C VAL A 113 -6.21 -15.29 -29.14
N SER A 114 -7.21 -15.31 -30.02
CA SER A 114 -7.14 -14.69 -31.33
C SER A 114 -8.51 -14.25 -31.85
N TYR A 115 -8.51 -13.30 -32.78
CA TYR A 115 -9.71 -12.67 -33.33
C TYR A 115 -9.57 -12.57 -34.85
N THR A 116 -10.63 -12.88 -35.59
CA THR A 116 -10.64 -12.87 -37.06
C THR A 116 -11.49 -11.72 -37.57
N PHE A 117 -10.98 -10.98 -38.54
CA PHE A 117 -11.64 -9.84 -39.17
C PHE A 117 -11.65 -9.99 -40.69
N SER A 118 -12.77 -9.61 -41.31
CA SER A 118 -12.92 -9.68 -42.77
C SER A 118 -12.21 -8.55 -43.52
N SER A 119 -11.89 -7.44 -42.84
CA SER A 119 -11.20 -6.29 -43.42
C SER A 119 -10.27 -5.61 -42.42
N LYS A 120 -9.31 -4.83 -42.93
CA LYS A 120 -8.39 -4.04 -42.11
C LYS A 120 -9.12 -2.98 -41.29
N GLU A 121 -10.12 -2.34 -41.89
CA GLU A 121 -10.90 -1.27 -41.27
C GLU A 121 -11.66 -1.79 -40.05
N GLN A 122 -12.27 -2.99 -40.15
CA GLN A 122 -12.93 -3.63 -39.02
C GLN A 122 -11.95 -3.98 -37.91
N MET A 123 -10.77 -4.49 -38.28
CA MET A 123 -9.72 -4.86 -37.33
C MET A 123 -9.23 -3.61 -36.55
N LEU A 124 -8.91 -2.52 -37.25
CA LEU A 124 -8.43 -1.27 -36.63
C LEU A 124 -9.51 -0.59 -35.77
N ALA A 125 -10.78 -0.66 -36.19
CA ALA A 125 -11.90 -0.11 -35.43
C ALA A 125 -12.33 -0.98 -34.22
N SER A 126 -11.76 -2.18 -34.05
CA SER A 126 -12.23 -3.16 -33.06
C SER A 126 -11.94 -2.77 -31.59
N GLY A 127 -10.93 -1.94 -31.34
CA GLY A 127 -10.43 -1.65 -30.00
C GLY A 127 -9.65 -2.81 -29.36
N ILE A 128 -9.36 -3.88 -30.11
CA ILE A 128 -8.73 -5.11 -29.60
C ILE A 128 -7.21 -5.13 -29.78
N LEU A 129 -6.68 -4.42 -30.78
CA LEU A 129 -5.26 -4.42 -31.11
C LEU A 129 -4.44 -3.70 -30.05
N GLU A 130 -3.33 -4.33 -29.66
CA GLU A 130 -2.34 -3.80 -28.73
C GLU A 130 -0.95 -3.90 -29.34
N LYS A 131 -0.11 -2.90 -29.10
CA LYS A 131 1.27 -2.84 -29.62
C LYS A 131 2.01 -4.13 -29.27
N GLY A 132 2.50 -4.84 -30.28
CA GLY A 132 3.17 -6.13 -30.14
C GLY A 132 2.31 -7.35 -30.42
N ASP A 133 0.98 -7.22 -30.58
CA ASP A 133 0.15 -8.33 -31.08
C ASP A 133 0.61 -8.77 -32.47
N ILE A 134 0.40 -10.05 -32.79
CA ILE A 134 0.70 -10.57 -34.11
C ILE A 134 -0.52 -10.40 -35.01
N ILE A 135 -0.28 -9.92 -36.24
CA ILE A 135 -1.29 -9.91 -37.30
C ILE A 135 -0.88 -10.95 -38.34
N TYR A 136 -1.73 -11.94 -38.59
CA TYR A 136 -1.64 -12.86 -39.70
C TYR A 136 -2.65 -12.49 -40.80
N MET A 137 -2.25 -12.66 -42.05
CA MET A 137 -3.00 -12.27 -43.24
C MET A 137 -3.13 -13.48 -44.17
N GLU A 138 -4.34 -14.01 -44.29
CA GLU A 138 -4.62 -15.19 -45.12
C GLU A 138 -5.00 -14.77 -46.55
N PRO A 139 -4.34 -15.27 -47.61
CA PRO A 139 -4.68 -14.92 -48.99
C PRO A 139 -6.08 -15.42 -49.38
N VAL A 140 -6.74 -14.74 -50.32
CA VAL A 140 -8.09 -15.10 -50.79
C VAL A 140 -8.13 -16.41 -51.59
N ASP A 141 -7.02 -16.78 -52.23
CA ASP A 141 -6.91 -17.98 -53.06
C ASP A 141 -5.49 -18.51 -53.01
N TRP A 142 -5.27 -19.77 -52.64
CA TRP A 142 -3.93 -20.39 -52.65
C TRP A 142 -3.52 -20.95 -54.02
N ASN A 143 -4.40 -20.96 -55.02
CA ASN A 143 -4.11 -21.48 -56.36
C ASN A 143 -3.50 -20.44 -57.29
N HIS A 144 -3.55 -19.16 -56.94
CA HIS A 144 -2.96 -18.09 -57.72
C HIS A 144 -1.44 -18.00 -57.51
N SER A 145 -0.67 -17.73 -58.57
CA SER A 145 0.80 -17.78 -58.55
C SER A 145 1.46 -16.77 -57.61
N ASN A 146 0.76 -15.68 -57.31
CA ASN A 146 1.24 -14.59 -56.45
C ASN A 146 0.72 -14.69 -55.01
N SER A 147 0.03 -15.78 -54.66
CA SER A 147 -0.57 -15.93 -53.34
C SER A 147 0.48 -16.12 -52.28
N ASP A 148 0.51 -15.17 -51.34
CA ASP A 148 1.42 -15.20 -50.21
C ASP A 148 0.73 -14.67 -48.97
N CYS A 149 0.81 -15.44 -47.89
CA CYS A 149 0.41 -15.01 -46.56
C CYS A 149 1.41 -13.97 -46.01
N HIS A 150 0.97 -13.24 -44.99
CA HIS A 150 1.84 -12.27 -44.33
C HIS A 150 1.64 -12.28 -42.82
N ILE A 151 2.73 -12.09 -42.08
CA ILE A 151 2.72 -12.10 -40.62
C ILE A 151 3.77 -11.12 -40.06
N GLY A 152 3.47 -10.52 -38.92
CA GLY A 152 4.26 -9.47 -38.30
C GLY A 152 3.56 -8.92 -37.07
N PHE A 153 4.08 -7.83 -36.51
CA PHE A 153 3.58 -7.25 -35.27
C PHE A 153 2.83 -5.96 -35.51
N PHE A 154 1.64 -5.83 -34.94
CA PHE A 154 0.96 -4.55 -34.79
C PHE A 154 1.84 -3.60 -33.99
N TRP A 155 2.00 -2.37 -34.46
CA TRP A 155 2.93 -1.41 -33.84
C TRP A 155 2.30 -0.04 -33.55
N GLY A 156 0.96 0.05 -33.57
CA GLY A 156 0.21 1.23 -33.17
C GLY A 156 0.16 1.39 -31.65
N SER A 157 0.16 2.63 -31.16
CA SER A 157 -0.04 2.95 -29.74
C SER A 157 -1.51 2.86 -29.33
N SER A 158 -2.41 2.94 -30.30
CA SER A 158 -3.85 2.71 -30.15
C SER A 158 -4.35 1.76 -31.24
N SER A 159 -5.42 1.00 -30.97
CA SER A 159 -5.97 0.01 -31.90
C SER A 159 -6.32 0.57 -33.29
N SER A 160 -6.58 1.88 -33.41
CA SER A 160 -6.95 2.53 -34.67
C SER A 160 -5.77 2.98 -35.53
N GLU A 161 -4.53 2.88 -35.04
CA GLU A 161 -3.34 3.26 -35.80
C GLU A 161 -2.94 2.17 -36.82
N ASP A 162 -2.78 2.56 -38.09
CA ASP A 162 -2.33 1.66 -39.17
C ASP A 162 -0.80 1.53 -39.18
N LEU A 163 -0.23 0.91 -38.14
CA LEU A 163 1.21 0.71 -37.98
C LEU A 163 1.56 -0.77 -37.78
N TYR A 164 2.56 -1.23 -38.53
CA TYR A 164 2.91 -2.64 -38.65
C TYR A 164 4.42 -2.79 -38.77
N TRP A 165 5.03 -3.55 -37.86
CA TRP A 165 6.43 -3.95 -37.98
C TRP A 165 6.50 -5.34 -38.59
N HIS A 166 7.13 -5.46 -39.76
CA HIS A 166 7.14 -6.69 -40.52
C HIS A 166 8.36 -6.81 -41.43
N SER A 167 8.56 -8.00 -41.98
CA SER A 167 9.57 -8.31 -43.00
C SER A 167 8.90 -8.64 -44.32
N SER A 168 9.17 -7.87 -45.36
CA SER A 168 8.50 -8.05 -46.65
C SER A 168 9.30 -7.49 -47.83
N SER A 169 8.97 -7.96 -49.03
CA SER A 169 9.36 -7.36 -50.31
C SER A 169 8.48 -6.18 -50.71
N HIS A 170 7.36 -5.97 -50.01
CA HIS A 170 6.38 -4.92 -50.28
C HIS A 170 5.91 -4.27 -48.98
N ALA A 171 5.87 -2.93 -48.94
CA ALA A 171 5.39 -2.13 -47.83
C ALA A 171 4.91 -0.75 -48.31
N ASP A 172 3.73 -0.34 -47.86
CA ASP A 172 3.20 1.00 -48.14
C ASP A 172 3.40 1.93 -46.95
N GLY A 173 3.79 3.18 -47.22
CA GLY A 173 3.92 4.21 -46.19
C GLY A 173 4.91 3.85 -45.08
N ILE A 174 6.12 3.44 -45.45
CA ILE A 174 7.20 3.16 -44.50
C ILE A 174 7.44 4.41 -43.63
N VAL A 175 7.34 4.24 -42.32
CA VAL A 175 7.59 5.28 -41.31
C VAL A 175 8.96 5.11 -40.64
N LYS A 176 9.47 3.88 -40.54
CA LYS A 176 10.82 3.58 -40.04
C LYS A 176 11.46 2.42 -40.80
N GLY A 177 12.78 2.49 -40.98
CA GLY A 177 13.55 1.56 -41.79
C GLY A 177 13.47 1.87 -43.28
N TYR A 178 14.08 1.01 -44.09
CA TYR A 178 14.09 1.05 -45.55
C TYR A 178 14.42 -0.33 -46.09
N PHE A 179 14.14 -0.57 -47.37
CA PHE A 179 14.54 -1.79 -48.05
C PHE A 179 16.00 -1.70 -48.50
N PRO A 180 16.91 -2.54 -47.97
CA PRO A 180 18.33 -2.48 -48.31
C PRO A 180 18.64 -2.93 -49.75
N ASN A 181 17.72 -3.65 -50.39
CA ASN A 181 17.83 -4.11 -51.78
C ASN A 181 16.43 -4.44 -52.34
N SER A 182 16.36 -4.87 -53.61
CA SER A 182 15.10 -5.18 -54.30
C SER A 182 14.33 -6.37 -53.73
N ALA A 183 14.94 -7.21 -52.89
CA ALA A 183 14.23 -8.28 -52.20
C ALA A 183 13.37 -7.73 -51.05
N GLY A 184 13.69 -6.55 -50.51
CA GLY A 184 12.95 -5.92 -49.41
C GLY A 184 13.68 -5.99 -48.07
N GLY A 185 12.96 -5.75 -46.98
CA GLY A 185 13.52 -5.78 -45.63
C GLY A 185 12.50 -5.57 -44.52
N ASN A 186 13.03 -5.54 -43.30
CA ASN A 186 12.25 -5.26 -42.09
C ASN A 186 11.98 -3.76 -41.94
N VAL A 187 10.71 -3.38 -41.84
CA VAL A 187 10.28 -1.98 -41.75
C VAL A 187 9.09 -1.84 -40.81
N ILE A 188 8.86 -0.61 -40.34
CA ILE A 188 7.57 -0.21 -39.79
C ILE A 188 6.84 0.57 -40.88
N SER A 189 5.65 0.11 -41.28
CA SER A 189 4.84 0.71 -42.35
C SER A 189 3.35 0.55 -42.06
N LYS A 190 2.50 0.91 -43.02
CA LYS A 190 1.07 0.55 -42.97
C LYS A 190 0.87 -0.96 -43.04
N ILE A 191 -0.19 -1.45 -42.39
CA ILE A 191 -0.65 -2.84 -42.50
C ILE A 191 -1.08 -3.08 -43.94
N THR A 192 -0.23 -3.77 -44.69
CA THR A 192 -0.37 -3.98 -46.14
C THR A 192 -0.15 -5.46 -46.45
N PRO A 193 -1.15 -6.16 -46.99
CA PRO A 193 -0.98 -7.54 -47.36
C PRO A 193 -0.16 -7.65 -48.66
N LYS A 194 0.55 -8.77 -48.84
CA LYS A 194 1.32 -9.03 -50.08
C LYS A 194 0.42 -9.40 -51.26
N TYR A 195 -0.76 -9.93 -50.98
CA TYR A 195 -1.78 -10.35 -51.93
C TYR A 195 -3.17 -10.10 -51.30
N PRO A 196 -4.26 -9.88 -52.07
CA PRO A 196 -5.60 -9.75 -51.49
C PRO A 196 -5.93 -10.88 -50.51
N VAL A 197 -6.44 -10.50 -49.33
CA VAL A 197 -6.65 -11.41 -48.21
C VAL A 197 -8.13 -11.77 -48.03
N ARG A 198 -8.37 -12.99 -47.55
CA ARG A 198 -9.68 -13.46 -47.09
C ARG A 198 -10.03 -12.90 -45.71
N TYR A 199 -9.05 -12.86 -44.82
CA TYR A 199 -9.20 -12.36 -43.46
C TYR A 199 -7.87 -11.95 -42.84
N TYR A 200 -7.97 -11.15 -41.79
CA TYR A 200 -6.90 -10.83 -40.85
C TYR A 200 -7.14 -11.60 -39.57
N ARG A 201 -6.13 -12.27 -39.03
CA ARG A 201 -6.16 -12.81 -37.66
C ARG A 201 -5.25 -11.99 -36.77
N VAL A 202 -5.82 -11.43 -35.71
CA VAL A 202 -5.07 -10.87 -34.60
C VAL A 202 -4.81 -11.99 -33.60
N ILE A 203 -3.55 -12.36 -33.43
CA ILE A 203 -3.09 -13.36 -32.46
C ILE A 203 -2.50 -12.60 -31.27
N LYS A 204 -3.11 -12.77 -30.09
CA LYS A 204 -2.72 -12.03 -28.89
C LYS A 204 -1.40 -12.56 -28.34
N THR A 205 -0.55 -11.63 -27.93
CA THR A 205 0.72 -11.87 -27.24
C THR A 205 0.65 -11.48 -25.77
N LEU A 206 1.67 -11.83 -25.01
CA LEU A 206 1.87 -11.43 -23.63
C LEU A 206 2.01 -9.90 -23.55
N HIS A 207 1.12 -9.28 -22.79
CA HIS A 207 1.16 -7.86 -22.45
C HIS A 207 1.42 -7.68 -20.97
N LYS A 208 1.94 -6.50 -20.58
CA LYS A 208 2.10 -6.16 -19.17
C LYS A 208 0.75 -6.10 -18.47
N GLY A 209 0.72 -6.52 -17.21
CA GLY A 209 -0.43 -6.33 -16.33
C GLY A 209 -0.22 -5.15 -15.38
N TYR A 210 -1.29 -4.71 -14.74
CA TYR A 210 -1.27 -3.58 -13.81
C TYR A 210 -1.60 -4.02 -12.39
N LEU A 211 -0.92 -3.42 -11.41
CA LEU A 211 -1.11 -3.66 -9.98
C LEU A 211 -1.30 -2.32 -9.26
N THR A 212 -2.24 -2.29 -8.32
CA THR A 212 -2.44 -1.20 -7.37
C THR A 212 -2.85 -1.76 -6.00
N LEU A 213 -2.99 -0.87 -5.03
CA LEU A 213 -3.33 -1.20 -3.65
C LEU A 213 -4.27 -0.14 -3.08
N HIS A 214 -5.20 -0.59 -2.23
CA HIS A 214 -6.01 0.27 -1.37
C HIS A 214 -5.74 -0.07 0.09
N LYS A 215 -5.38 0.96 0.84
CA LYS A 215 -5.07 0.89 2.26
C LYS A 215 -6.20 1.49 3.08
N ASP A 216 -6.50 0.84 4.19
CA ASP A 216 -7.51 1.27 5.14
C ASP A 216 -6.98 1.24 6.59
N SER A 217 -7.72 1.86 7.52
CA SER A 217 -7.53 1.65 8.95
C SER A 217 -8.20 0.34 9.37
N SER A 218 -7.48 -0.49 10.13
CA SER A 218 -8.08 -1.69 10.72
C SER A 218 -9.08 -1.35 11.84
N ASN A 219 -9.04 -0.12 12.38
CA ASN A 219 -10.00 0.36 13.36
C ASN A 219 -10.38 1.83 13.10
N LYS A 220 -11.36 2.03 12.21
CA LYS A 220 -11.86 3.35 11.82
C LYS A 220 -12.42 4.17 12.99
N THR A 221 -12.93 3.52 14.03
CA THR A 221 -13.50 4.25 15.18
C THR A 221 -12.46 5.11 15.91
N LEU A 222 -11.17 4.73 15.84
CA LEU A 222 -10.05 5.50 16.40
C LEU A 222 -9.57 6.61 15.46
N THR A 223 -9.75 6.44 14.16
CA THR A 223 -9.09 7.29 13.14
C THR A 223 -10.03 8.28 12.46
N ASP A 224 -11.33 7.98 12.43
CA ASP A 224 -12.33 8.82 11.78
C ASP A 224 -12.42 10.19 12.46
N ALA A 225 -12.47 11.25 11.65
CA ALA A 225 -12.48 12.64 12.09
C ALA A 225 -11.29 13.04 12.99
N ASN A 226 -10.13 12.38 12.82
CA ASN A 226 -8.91 12.70 13.56
C ASN A 226 -7.71 12.90 12.62
N ASP A 227 -7.34 14.18 12.43
CA ASP A 227 -6.23 14.60 11.56
C ASP A 227 -4.84 14.20 12.08
N CYS A 228 -4.76 13.62 13.28
CA CYS A 228 -3.56 12.97 13.77
C CYS A 228 -3.22 11.69 12.97
N TYR A 229 -4.15 11.17 12.18
CA TYR A 229 -3.96 10.05 11.26
C TYR A 229 -4.00 10.50 9.80
N SER A 230 -3.28 9.79 8.94
CA SER A 230 -3.46 9.90 7.49
C SER A 230 -3.21 8.55 6.84
N LEU A 231 -3.94 8.23 5.78
CA LEU A 231 -3.63 7.08 4.92
C LEU A 231 -2.60 7.45 3.85
N ALA A 232 -2.27 8.74 3.67
CA ALA A 232 -1.32 9.19 2.66
C ALA A 232 0.13 8.87 3.04
N GLY A 233 0.93 8.56 2.04
CA GLY A 233 2.37 8.41 2.18
C GLY A 233 2.83 7.06 2.74
N ALA A 234 1.95 6.07 2.82
CA ALA A 234 2.36 4.68 3.04
C ALA A 234 3.13 4.23 1.79
N GLU A 235 4.28 3.58 1.96
CA GLU A 235 5.09 3.08 0.86
C GLU A 235 5.17 1.56 0.90
N TYR A 236 4.90 0.93 -0.23
CA TYR A 236 5.01 -0.51 -0.43
C TYR A 236 6.02 -0.81 -1.52
N GLY A 237 6.94 -1.74 -1.26
CA GLY A 237 7.78 -2.33 -2.29
C GLY A 237 7.06 -3.50 -2.98
N VAL A 238 7.23 -3.61 -4.29
CA VAL A 238 6.79 -4.76 -5.09
C VAL A 238 8.03 -5.54 -5.53
N TYR A 239 8.05 -6.85 -5.29
CA TYR A 239 9.21 -7.71 -5.42
C TYR A 239 8.92 -8.98 -6.22
N THR A 240 9.92 -9.51 -6.91
CA THR A 240 9.80 -10.77 -7.67
C THR A 240 10.10 -12.02 -6.84
N ASP A 241 10.59 -11.86 -5.60
CA ASP A 241 10.97 -12.95 -4.71
C ASP A 241 10.33 -12.80 -3.33
N SER A 242 10.07 -13.94 -2.67
CA SER A 242 9.42 -13.99 -1.36
C SER A 242 10.20 -13.33 -0.23
N ASN A 243 11.53 -13.22 -0.39
CA ASN A 243 12.39 -12.58 0.60
C ASN A 243 12.41 -11.05 0.45
N CYS A 244 11.65 -10.50 -0.50
CA CYS A 244 11.56 -9.07 -0.77
C CYS A 244 12.93 -8.41 -1.00
N SER A 245 13.81 -9.07 -1.76
CA SER A 245 15.16 -8.57 -2.06
C SER A 245 15.26 -7.87 -3.42
N ASN A 246 14.52 -8.32 -4.43
CA ASN A 246 14.54 -7.79 -5.79
C ASN A 246 13.33 -6.88 -6.03
N LYS A 247 13.44 -5.61 -5.64
CA LYS A 247 12.37 -4.62 -5.82
C LYS A 247 12.25 -4.21 -7.29
N VAL A 248 11.04 -4.24 -7.84
CA VAL A 248 10.75 -3.85 -9.23
C VAL A 248 9.85 -2.63 -9.35
N ALA A 249 9.09 -2.30 -8.30
CA ALA A 249 8.24 -1.12 -8.26
C ALA A 249 7.98 -0.65 -6.82
N THR A 250 7.43 0.56 -6.70
CA THR A 250 6.94 1.13 -5.44
C THR A 250 5.51 1.65 -5.63
N LEU A 251 4.67 1.35 -4.65
CA LEU A 251 3.31 1.87 -4.53
C LEU A 251 3.26 2.85 -3.36
N THR A 252 2.63 4.01 -3.56
CA THR A 252 2.49 5.06 -2.54
C THR A 252 1.05 5.50 -2.45
N THR A 253 0.48 5.46 -1.25
CA THR A 253 -0.94 5.79 -1.01
C THR A 253 -1.18 7.30 -0.97
N ASN A 254 -2.34 7.73 -1.46
CA ASN A 254 -2.87 9.07 -1.30
C ASN A 254 -3.76 9.19 -0.04
N ALA A 255 -4.33 10.37 0.20
CA ALA A 255 -5.15 10.64 1.39
C ALA A 255 -6.42 9.77 1.49
N SER A 256 -6.90 9.24 0.36
CA SER A 256 -8.03 8.30 0.32
C SER A 256 -7.60 6.84 0.39
N GLY A 257 -6.32 6.57 0.70
CA GLY A 257 -5.77 5.21 0.81
C GLY A 257 -5.50 4.53 -0.53
N ASN A 258 -5.74 5.18 -1.67
CA ASN A 258 -5.47 4.58 -2.99
C ASN A 258 -4.00 4.81 -3.38
N ALA A 259 -3.31 3.76 -3.79
CA ALA A 259 -1.97 3.86 -4.33
C ALA A 259 -1.97 4.24 -5.83
N ASN A 260 -0.81 4.66 -6.35
CA ASN A 260 -0.57 4.69 -7.79
C ASN A 260 -0.74 3.29 -8.40
N THR A 261 -0.85 3.22 -9.73
CA THR A 261 -0.85 1.96 -10.48
C THR A 261 0.53 1.73 -11.08
N VAL A 262 1.02 0.49 -11.04
CA VAL A 262 2.30 0.10 -11.64
C VAL A 262 2.08 -0.94 -12.74
N SER A 263 2.85 -0.83 -13.82
CA SER A 263 2.85 -1.78 -14.94
C SER A 263 3.97 -2.81 -14.77
N LEU A 264 3.62 -4.09 -14.80
CA LEU A 264 4.50 -5.20 -14.46
C LEU A 264 4.42 -6.30 -15.53
N ASN A 265 5.53 -6.99 -15.75
CA ASN A 265 5.49 -8.22 -16.56
C ASN A 265 4.61 -9.25 -15.86
N PRO A 266 3.87 -10.10 -16.60
CA PRO A 266 3.06 -11.14 -15.97
C PRO A 266 3.87 -12.09 -15.10
N GLY A 267 3.34 -12.41 -13.93
CA GLY A 267 4.02 -13.20 -12.91
C GLY A 267 3.45 -12.97 -11.52
N ARG A 268 3.99 -13.72 -10.56
CA ARG A 268 3.69 -13.57 -9.14
C ARG A 268 4.62 -12.55 -8.51
N TYR A 269 4.05 -11.62 -7.76
CA TYR A 269 4.78 -10.59 -7.02
C TYR A 269 4.48 -10.68 -5.52
N TYR A 270 5.43 -10.18 -4.74
CA TYR A 270 5.34 -10.02 -3.30
C TYR A 270 5.31 -8.53 -2.98
N VAL A 271 4.37 -8.10 -2.15
CA VAL A 271 4.14 -6.69 -1.83
C VAL A 271 4.27 -6.52 -0.33
N LYS A 272 5.20 -5.65 0.10
CA LYS A 272 5.52 -5.45 1.52
C LYS A 272 5.53 -3.96 1.84
N GLU A 273 4.91 -3.58 2.95
CA GLU A 273 5.00 -2.21 3.45
C GLU A 273 6.43 -1.92 3.93
N THR A 274 6.99 -0.83 3.45
CA THR A 274 8.33 -0.35 3.82
C THR A 274 8.27 0.88 4.71
N LYS A 275 7.13 1.56 4.75
CA LYS A 275 6.91 2.75 5.58
C LYS A 275 5.41 2.93 5.83
N ALA A 276 5.01 2.91 7.10
CA ALA A 276 3.67 3.26 7.52
C ALA A 276 3.34 4.73 7.23
N PRO A 277 2.07 5.06 6.99
CA PRO A 277 1.63 6.43 6.93
C PRO A 277 1.48 7.04 8.34
N LYS A 278 1.24 8.36 8.39
CA LYS A 278 1.15 9.11 9.65
C LYS A 278 0.12 8.48 10.61
N GLY A 279 0.59 8.13 11.81
CA GLY A 279 -0.27 7.66 12.91
C GLY A 279 -0.57 6.16 12.89
N TYR A 280 0.08 5.36 12.05
CA TYR A 280 -0.13 3.92 11.97
C TYR A 280 1.16 3.15 12.30
N PHE A 281 1.01 1.92 12.78
CA PHE A 281 2.13 0.99 12.89
C PHE A 281 2.37 0.27 11.57
N THR A 282 3.63 0.13 11.17
CA THR A 282 4.01 -0.59 9.95
C THR A 282 3.56 -2.03 9.99
N ASP A 283 2.87 -2.45 8.95
CA ASP A 283 2.48 -3.83 8.73
C ASP A 283 3.68 -4.68 8.26
N SER A 284 3.94 -5.76 8.98
CA SER A 284 5.02 -6.70 8.64
C SER A 284 4.59 -7.79 7.65
N GLN A 285 3.29 -7.89 7.35
CA GLN A 285 2.75 -8.88 6.43
C GLN A 285 3.28 -8.66 5.00
N VAL A 286 3.58 -9.77 4.34
CA VAL A 286 3.89 -9.79 2.90
C VAL A 286 2.66 -10.30 2.16
N TYR A 287 2.14 -9.47 1.28
CA TYR A 287 1.01 -9.79 0.40
C TYR A 287 1.51 -10.39 -0.91
N THR A 288 0.69 -11.19 -1.59
CA THR A 288 1.00 -11.74 -2.91
C THR A 288 0.02 -11.24 -3.95
N ALA A 289 0.50 -11.01 -5.17
CA ALA A 289 -0.31 -10.60 -6.31
C ALA A 289 0.10 -11.38 -7.56
N ASP A 290 -0.86 -12.07 -8.19
CA ASP A 290 -0.69 -12.72 -9.48
C ASP A 290 -1.11 -11.75 -10.59
N VAL A 291 -0.14 -11.16 -11.27
CA VAL A 291 -0.35 -10.17 -12.34
C VAL A 291 -0.31 -10.89 -13.69
N SER A 292 -1.28 -10.59 -14.55
CA SER A 292 -1.39 -11.12 -15.91
C SER A 292 -1.65 -9.99 -16.90
N GLY A 293 -1.42 -10.23 -18.20
CA GLY A 293 -1.74 -9.26 -19.25
C GLY A 293 -3.24 -8.97 -19.40
N ALA A 294 -4.12 -9.75 -18.74
CA ALA A 294 -5.54 -9.44 -18.67
C ALA A 294 -5.85 -8.30 -17.68
N ASN A 295 -4.97 -8.03 -16.72
CA ASN A 295 -5.13 -6.97 -15.73
C ASN A 295 -4.77 -5.62 -16.37
N ARG A 296 -5.77 -4.90 -16.88
CA ARG A 296 -5.60 -3.59 -17.55
C ARG A 296 -5.38 -2.46 -16.55
N GLU A 297 -4.88 -1.32 -17.01
CA GLU A 297 -4.76 -0.13 -16.15
C GLU A 297 -6.12 0.33 -15.59
N SER A 298 -7.20 0.18 -16.38
CA SER A 298 -8.58 0.45 -15.95
C SER A 298 -9.17 -0.61 -15.02
N SER A 299 -8.54 -1.78 -14.92
CA SER A 299 -8.95 -2.89 -14.07
C SER A 299 -7.73 -3.68 -13.55
N PRO A 300 -6.87 -3.04 -12.74
CA PRO A 300 -5.64 -3.64 -12.27
C PRO A 300 -5.93 -4.73 -11.23
N VAL A 301 -4.93 -5.56 -10.92
CA VAL A 301 -4.96 -6.30 -9.66
C VAL A 301 -4.99 -5.28 -8.53
N LYS A 302 -5.98 -5.38 -7.65
CA LYS A 302 -6.15 -4.46 -6.51
C LYS A 302 -5.99 -5.24 -5.22
N LEU A 303 -4.89 -4.99 -4.50
CA LEU A 303 -4.72 -5.47 -3.13
C LEU A 303 -5.52 -4.58 -2.18
N SER A 304 -6.16 -5.18 -1.18
CA SER A 304 -6.79 -4.46 -0.06
C SER A 304 -6.02 -4.81 1.21
N VAL A 305 -5.50 -3.80 1.88
CA VAL A 305 -4.64 -3.93 3.06
C VAL A 305 -5.09 -2.96 4.14
N SER A 306 -4.67 -3.19 5.38
CA SER A 306 -5.01 -2.30 6.49
C SER A 306 -3.92 -2.24 7.54
N ASP A 307 -3.74 -1.06 8.15
CA ASP A 307 -2.84 -0.92 9.30
C ASP A 307 -3.59 -0.78 10.60
N ASN A 308 -2.92 -1.23 11.67
CA ASN A 308 -3.32 -0.92 13.02
C ASN A 308 -2.97 0.53 13.37
N PRO A 309 -3.97 1.39 13.70
CA PRO A 309 -3.70 2.75 14.10
C PRO A 309 -2.97 2.79 15.44
N ALA A 310 -1.97 3.67 15.55
CA ALA A 310 -1.31 3.95 16.81
C ALA A 310 -2.33 4.51 17.82
N ASN A 311 -2.37 3.96 19.01
CA ASN A 311 -3.27 4.35 20.10
C ASN A 311 -2.57 4.09 21.44
N ASP A 312 -3.12 4.66 22.51
CA ASP A 312 -2.70 4.38 23.88
C ASP A 312 -3.67 3.36 24.50
N PRO A 313 -3.27 2.08 24.68
CA PRO A 313 -4.01 1.12 25.48
C PRO A 313 -3.84 1.45 26.96
N MET A 314 -4.51 2.50 27.41
CA MET A 314 -4.15 3.13 28.66
C MET A 314 -4.92 2.53 29.85
N SER A 315 -4.19 1.82 30.71
CA SER A 315 -4.52 1.66 32.13
C SER A 315 -4.12 2.97 32.85
N MET A 316 -4.84 4.08 32.62
CA MET A 316 -4.52 5.36 33.27
C MET A 316 -4.78 5.28 34.78
N LEU A 317 -3.80 4.93 35.59
CA LEU A 317 -3.91 5.08 37.04
C LEU A 317 -3.72 6.57 37.38
N LEU A 318 -4.81 7.30 37.62
CA LEU A 318 -4.73 8.58 38.32
C LEU A 318 -4.63 8.27 39.82
N GLY A 319 -3.73 8.94 40.53
CA GLY A 319 -3.53 8.71 41.95
C GLY A 319 -3.40 10.03 42.72
N LYS A 320 -4.14 10.17 43.80
CA LYS A 320 -3.88 11.20 44.83
C LYS A 320 -2.92 10.65 45.86
N PHE A 321 -2.03 11.50 46.36
CA PHE A 321 -1.29 11.21 47.60
C PHE A 321 -1.32 12.43 48.53
N ASP A 322 -1.20 12.16 49.83
CA ASP A 322 -1.11 13.22 50.83
C ASP A 322 0.19 14.04 50.62
N GLY A 323 0.05 15.37 50.47
CA GLY A 323 1.17 16.28 50.18
C GLY A 323 2.26 16.35 51.26
N GLN A 324 2.05 15.79 52.44
CA GLN A 324 3.12 15.54 53.43
C GLN A 324 3.47 14.04 53.49
N LYS A 325 4.40 13.58 52.62
CA LYS A 325 4.95 12.20 52.63
C LYS A 325 5.66 11.78 53.93
N THR A 326 5.62 12.58 54.99
CA THR A 326 6.15 12.26 56.31
C THR A 326 5.02 11.92 57.27
N TYR A 327 4.57 10.67 57.28
CA TYR A 327 4.25 9.97 58.53
C TYR A 327 4.30 8.45 58.22
N ASN A 328 5.40 7.81 58.63
CA ASN A 328 5.51 6.38 58.99
C ASN A 328 5.96 5.34 57.93
N GLY A 329 6.30 5.71 56.69
CA GLY A 329 6.77 4.73 55.70
C GLY A 329 5.73 3.67 55.30
N ALA A 330 4.46 3.92 55.61
CA ALA A 330 3.33 3.03 55.35
C ALA A 330 2.41 3.63 54.30
N GLY A 331 2.74 3.46 53.02
CA GLY A 331 1.82 3.65 51.89
C GLY A 331 1.13 5.02 51.77
N ASN A 332 0.10 5.07 50.92
CA ASN A 332 -0.69 6.25 50.59
C ASN A 332 -1.89 6.37 51.54
N LEU A 333 -1.74 7.06 52.68
CA LEU A 333 -2.77 7.16 53.73
C LEU A 333 -3.26 8.61 53.89
N PRO A 334 -4.58 8.85 54.09
CA PRO A 334 -5.10 10.19 54.36
C PRO A 334 -4.77 10.68 55.78
N GLN A 335 -4.59 12.00 55.96
CA GLN A 335 -4.43 12.66 57.25
C GLN A 335 -5.78 12.87 57.99
N GLY A 336 -5.78 12.61 59.31
CA GLY A 336 -6.93 12.90 60.17
C GLY A 336 -8.21 12.17 59.75
N SER A 337 -9.31 12.91 59.56
CA SER A 337 -10.60 12.39 59.08
C SER A 337 -10.80 12.53 57.57
N ALA A 338 -9.75 12.91 56.84
CA ALA A 338 -9.83 13.09 55.39
C ALA A 338 -9.94 11.74 54.67
N THR A 339 -10.39 11.76 53.42
CA THR A 339 -10.49 10.57 52.57
C THR A 339 -9.76 10.79 51.25
N LEU A 340 -9.14 9.75 50.68
CA LEU A 340 -8.61 9.81 49.31
C LEU A 340 -9.66 9.36 48.26
N ALA A 341 -10.75 8.74 48.70
CA ALA A 341 -11.88 8.35 47.87
C ALA A 341 -12.76 9.53 47.47
N GLY A 342 -13.34 9.44 46.27
CA GLY A 342 -14.36 10.38 45.81
C GLY A 342 -13.82 11.69 45.23
N ALA A 343 -12.51 11.78 44.99
CA ALA A 343 -11.93 12.86 44.20
C ALA A 343 -12.35 12.65 42.74
N GLU A 344 -12.86 13.68 42.07
CA GLU A 344 -13.25 13.60 40.67
C GLU A 344 -12.24 14.30 39.78
N PHE A 345 -11.79 13.59 38.74
CA PHE A 345 -10.90 14.10 37.71
C PHE A 345 -11.62 14.16 36.38
N THR A 346 -11.44 15.27 35.67
CA THR A 346 -11.86 15.40 34.28
C THR A 346 -10.70 15.12 33.35
N VAL A 347 -10.94 14.24 32.38
CA VAL A 347 -10.04 13.86 31.30
C VAL A 347 -10.63 14.41 30.00
N ASP A 348 -9.99 15.45 29.45
CA ASP A 348 -10.37 16.11 28.20
C ASP A 348 -9.44 15.64 27.07
N TYR A 349 -10.00 15.09 25.99
CA TYR A 349 -9.26 14.62 24.82
C TYR A 349 -9.43 15.57 23.62
N TYR A 350 -8.32 15.85 22.94
CA TYR A 350 -8.24 16.73 21.77
C TYR A 350 -7.59 15.96 20.61
N ALA A 351 -8.24 15.92 19.44
CA ALA A 351 -7.72 15.29 18.22
C ALA A 351 -6.65 16.15 17.51
N THR A 352 -5.67 16.65 18.25
CA THR A 352 -4.54 17.45 17.75
C THR A 352 -3.29 17.16 18.57
N LEU A 353 -2.12 17.37 17.95
CA LEU A 353 -0.81 17.33 18.60
C LEU A 353 -0.06 18.67 18.49
N ASP A 354 -0.71 19.72 17.99
CA ASP A 354 -0.06 20.95 17.52
C ASP A 354 0.37 21.89 18.66
N TYR A 355 -0.23 21.73 19.84
CA TYR A 355 -0.05 22.60 20.99
C TYR A 355 1.04 22.08 21.94
N LYS A 356 1.75 22.97 22.64
CA LYS A 356 2.86 22.59 23.52
C LYS A 356 2.46 22.52 25.00
N SER A 357 1.36 23.18 25.36
CA SER A 357 0.86 23.25 26.73
C SER A 357 -0.67 23.38 26.77
N TYR A 358 -1.25 23.21 27.95
CA TYR A 358 -2.68 23.43 28.17
C TYR A 358 -3.08 24.90 27.98
N ASP A 359 -2.22 25.84 28.36
CA ASP A 359 -2.50 27.26 28.18
C ASP A 359 -2.51 27.65 26.69
N ASP A 360 -1.66 27.05 25.86
CA ASP A 360 -1.72 27.25 24.41
C ASP A 360 -3.06 26.76 23.83
N LEU A 361 -3.55 25.58 24.26
CA LEU A 361 -4.85 25.06 23.86
C LEU A 361 -5.99 26.01 24.25
N LYS A 362 -5.98 26.53 25.48
CA LYS A 362 -6.98 27.50 25.95
C LYS A 362 -6.93 28.80 25.17
N ASN A 363 -5.73 29.34 24.95
CA ASN A 363 -5.53 30.60 24.24
C ASN A 363 -6.00 30.51 22.78
N ALA A 364 -5.91 29.32 22.19
CA ALA A 364 -6.43 29.04 20.85
C ALA A 364 -7.92 28.65 20.84
N ASP A 365 -8.60 28.65 21.99
CA ASP A 365 -10.00 28.27 22.19
C ASP A 365 -10.37 26.89 21.61
N VAL A 366 -9.42 25.95 21.61
CA VAL A 366 -9.67 24.58 21.14
C VAL A 366 -10.60 23.88 22.13
N LYS A 367 -11.68 23.29 21.63
CA LYS A 367 -12.61 22.50 22.46
C LYS A 367 -12.20 21.03 22.49
N PRO A 368 -12.42 20.33 23.62
CA PRO A 368 -12.20 18.89 23.66
C PRO A 368 -13.17 18.19 22.71
N MET A 369 -12.67 17.18 22.01
CA MET A 369 -13.47 16.29 21.18
C MET A 369 -14.28 15.32 22.04
N ARG A 370 -13.71 14.87 23.16
CA ARG A 370 -14.38 14.05 24.17
C ARG A 370 -13.94 14.43 25.57
N SER A 371 -14.82 14.23 26.55
CA SER A 371 -14.57 14.50 27.95
C SER A 371 -15.16 13.41 28.84
N TRP A 372 -14.45 13.06 29.91
CA TRP A 372 -14.88 12.06 30.89
C TRP A 372 -14.52 12.50 32.30
N THR A 373 -15.32 12.05 33.26
CA THR A 373 -15.09 12.23 34.69
C THR A 373 -14.92 10.87 35.37
N PHE A 374 -13.86 10.72 36.16
CA PHE A 374 -13.55 9.51 36.93
C PHE A 374 -13.41 9.83 38.42
N SER A 375 -13.76 8.87 39.27
CA SER A 375 -13.67 9.01 40.73
C SER A 375 -12.63 8.06 41.34
N THR A 376 -11.82 8.57 42.27
CA THR A 376 -10.87 7.75 43.04
C THR A 376 -11.54 6.76 43.99
N ASP A 377 -10.90 5.61 44.15
CA ASP A 377 -11.22 4.54 45.09
C ASP A 377 -10.71 4.86 46.53
N SER A 378 -10.90 3.93 47.46
CA SER A 378 -10.44 4.07 48.86
C SER A 378 -8.94 4.27 49.02
N ASN A 379 -8.14 3.85 48.05
CA ASN A 379 -6.69 3.98 48.05
C ASN A 379 -6.23 5.27 47.35
N GLY A 380 -7.16 6.10 46.88
CA GLY A 380 -6.88 7.35 46.18
C GLY A 380 -6.58 7.17 44.70
N PHE A 381 -6.88 6.02 44.11
CA PHE A 381 -6.58 5.70 42.72
C PHE A 381 -7.84 5.61 41.87
N CYS A 382 -7.77 6.01 40.60
CA CYS A 382 -8.78 5.63 39.60
C CYS A 382 -8.14 5.26 38.27
N SER A 383 -8.80 4.36 37.55
CA SER A 383 -8.40 3.93 36.21
C SER A 383 -9.31 4.49 35.12
N PHE A 384 -8.83 4.64 33.88
CA PHE A 384 -9.69 4.92 32.71
C PHE A 384 -10.47 3.67 32.31
N ASP A 385 -11.43 3.28 33.14
CA ASP A 385 -12.25 2.10 32.97
C ASP A 385 -13.69 2.35 33.45
N ILE A 386 -14.54 1.36 33.22
CA ILE A 386 -15.95 1.43 33.61
C ILE A 386 -16.13 1.44 35.14
N ALA A 387 -15.20 0.87 35.90
CA ALA A 387 -15.33 0.77 37.36
C ALA A 387 -15.18 2.12 38.06
N HIS A 388 -14.36 3.02 37.50
CA HIS A 388 -14.14 4.36 38.05
C HIS A 388 -14.87 5.46 37.28
N PHE A 389 -15.54 5.12 36.16
CA PHE A 389 -16.27 6.08 35.34
C PHE A 389 -17.49 6.66 36.08
N VAL A 390 -17.59 7.99 36.08
CA VAL A 390 -18.70 8.73 36.69
C VAL A 390 -19.67 9.24 35.61
N SER A 391 -19.15 9.95 34.61
CA SER A 391 -19.96 10.52 33.52
C SER A 391 -19.06 10.99 32.36
N GLY A 392 -19.63 11.21 31.17
CA GLY A 392 -18.88 11.65 29.99
C GLY A 392 -19.29 10.94 28.71
N ASP A 393 -18.43 11.06 27.69
CA ASP A 393 -18.64 10.45 26.37
C ASP A 393 -18.47 8.92 26.37
N ALA A 394 -18.85 8.28 25.27
CA ALA A 394 -18.52 6.87 25.05
C ALA A 394 -17.00 6.67 24.95
N PHE A 395 -16.51 5.50 25.37
CA PHE A 395 -15.10 5.14 25.16
C PHE A 395 -14.82 4.72 23.72
N TRP A 396 -13.57 4.86 23.32
CA TRP A 396 -13.06 4.13 22.17
C TRP A 396 -12.48 2.80 22.61
N TYR A 397 -12.47 1.84 21.69
CA TYR A 397 -12.04 0.48 21.97
C TYR A 397 -11.07 -0.01 20.91
N ARG A 398 -10.09 -0.80 21.34
CA ARG A 398 -9.26 -1.62 20.45
C ARG A 398 -10.08 -2.78 19.90
N LEU A 399 -9.53 -3.47 18.92
CA LEU A 399 -10.15 -4.67 18.34
C LEU A 399 -10.33 -5.81 19.35
N ASP A 400 -9.56 -5.82 20.45
CA ASP A 400 -9.69 -6.78 21.56
C ASP A 400 -10.74 -6.37 22.62
N GLY A 401 -11.40 -5.22 22.46
CA GLY A 401 -12.40 -4.71 23.39
C GLY A 401 -11.85 -3.91 24.57
N THR A 402 -10.54 -3.69 24.65
CA THR A 402 -9.93 -2.83 25.69
C THR A 402 -10.20 -1.35 25.37
N PRO A 403 -10.63 -0.53 26.35
CA PRO A 403 -10.67 0.91 26.19
C PRO A 403 -9.31 1.47 25.75
N ALA A 404 -9.31 2.42 24.83
CA ALA A 404 -8.10 3.07 24.37
C ALA A 404 -8.36 4.52 24.01
N LEU A 405 -7.31 5.33 24.04
CA LEU A 405 -7.35 6.69 23.52
C LEU A 405 -6.63 6.74 22.17
N PRO A 406 -7.26 7.32 21.14
CA PRO A 406 -6.59 7.55 19.88
C PRO A 406 -5.44 8.55 20.03
N ARG A 407 -4.64 8.64 18.99
CA ARG A 407 -3.57 9.62 18.85
C ARG A 407 -4.11 11.04 18.98
N GLY A 408 -3.48 11.87 19.81
CA GLY A 408 -3.98 13.21 20.14
C GLY A 408 -3.41 13.72 21.45
N THR A 409 -4.05 14.74 22.03
CA THR A 409 -3.64 15.35 23.30
C THR A 409 -4.67 15.07 24.38
N VAL A 410 -4.22 14.71 25.57
CA VAL A 410 -5.05 14.47 26.77
C VAL A 410 -4.68 15.50 27.83
N VAL A 411 -5.71 16.09 28.42
CA VAL A 411 -5.59 17.01 29.56
C VAL A 411 -6.33 16.42 30.74
N ILE A 412 -5.66 16.30 31.88
CA ILE A 412 -6.24 15.75 33.11
C ILE A 412 -6.15 16.81 34.19
N ARG A 413 -7.27 17.05 34.87
CA ARG A 413 -7.38 18.03 35.95
C ARG A 413 -8.35 17.55 37.01
N GLU A 414 -8.06 17.90 38.25
CA GLU A 414 -9.03 17.68 39.32
C GLU A 414 -10.17 18.71 39.24
N THR A 415 -11.40 18.21 39.30
CA THR A 415 -12.61 19.04 39.30
C THR A 415 -13.34 19.01 40.62
N LYS A 416 -13.09 17.99 41.46
CA LYS A 416 -13.65 17.90 42.82
C LYS A 416 -12.67 17.24 43.78
N ALA A 417 -12.31 17.98 44.83
CA ALA A 417 -11.53 17.46 45.93
C ALA A 417 -12.28 16.37 46.71
N PRO A 418 -11.58 15.34 47.21
CA PRO A 418 -12.18 14.42 48.15
C PRO A 418 -12.38 15.10 49.52
N MET A 419 -13.17 14.48 50.39
CA MET A 419 -13.52 15.06 51.67
C MET A 419 -12.28 15.36 52.51
N GLY A 420 -12.16 16.61 53.00
CA GLY A 420 -11.06 17.05 53.87
C GLY A 420 -9.88 17.70 53.17
N TYR A 421 -9.89 17.81 51.83
CA TYR A 421 -8.81 18.42 51.05
C TYR A 421 -9.24 19.63 50.21
N VAL A 422 -8.26 20.46 49.88
CA VAL A 422 -8.40 21.58 48.94
C VAL A 422 -8.18 21.07 47.52
N LYS A 423 -9.08 21.43 46.59
CA LYS A 423 -9.00 21.08 45.18
C LYS A 423 -7.68 21.59 44.58
N SER A 424 -6.94 20.70 43.93
CA SER A 424 -5.74 21.08 43.20
C SER A 424 -6.06 21.88 41.92
N ASP A 425 -5.14 22.77 41.56
CA ASP A 425 -5.14 23.49 40.28
C ASP A 425 -4.08 22.94 39.30
N GLU A 426 -3.39 21.86 39.68
CA GLU A 426 -2.42 21.17 38.82
C GLU A 426 -3.10 20.59 37.56
N VAL A 427 -2.38 20.66 36.44
CA VAL A 427 -2.85 20.14 35.16
C VAL A 427 -1.80 19.22 34.56
N SER A 428 -2.22 18.01 34.22
CA SER A 428 -1.42 17.11 33.39
C SER A 428 -1.79 17.32 31.92
N PHE A 429 -0.77 17.49 31.07
CA PHE A 429 -0.88 17.64 29.63
C PHE A 429 -0.03 16.57 28.96
N GLN A 430 -0.65 15.66 28.21
CA GLN A 430 0.03 14.50 27.62
C GLN A 430 -0.32 14.38 26.14
N LYS A 431 0.66 13.95 25.33
CA LYS A 431 0.48 13.70 23.90
C LYS A 431 0.55 12.20 23.62
N ILE A 432 -0.55 11.62 23.16
CA ILE A 432 -0.58 10.26 22.64
C ILE A 432 -0.02 10.29 21.22
N GLN A 433 1.22 9.85 21.05
CA GLN A 433 1.96 9.84 19.78
C GLN A 433 2.96 8.68 19.76
N GLU A 434 3.34 8.17 18.59
CA GLU A 434 4.25 7.02 18.50
C GLU A 434 5.54 7.24 19.30
N ASN A 435 5.94 6.23 20.08
CA ASN A 435 7.28 6.12 20.64
C ASN A 435 8.02 4.99 19.88
N ASN A 436 9.33 4.85 20.10
CA ASN A 436 10.12 3.75 19.51
C ASN A 436 9.78 2.35 20.11
N SER A 437 8.69 2.20 20.87
CA SER A 437 8.28 0.95 21.51
C SER A 437 7.09 0.32 20.78
N VAL A 438 7.22 -0.97 20.48
CA VAL A 438 6.32 -1.72 19.58
C VAL A 438 5.02 -2.20 20.24
N GLU A 439 4.82 -1.95 21.53
CA GLU A 439 3.67 -2.47 22.31
C GLU A 439 2.66 -1.39 22.73
N GLY A 440 2.92 -0.12 22.40
CA GLY A 440 2.06 0.99 22.77
C GLY A 440 2.85 2.21 23.21
N VAL A 441 2.20 3.36 23.07
CA VAL A 441 2.71 4.63 23.59
C VAL A 441 2.43 4.66 25.08
N ILE A 442 3.39 4.21 25.89
CA ILE A 442 3.29 4.39 27.35
C ILE A 442 3.70 5.85 27.64
N THR A 443 2.75 6.78 27.52
CA THR A 443 2.93 8.20 27.91
C THR A 443 2.62 8.48 29.37
N TYR A 444 2.58 7.44 30.19
CA TYR A 444 2.27 7.52 31.60
C TYR A 444 3.34 8.29 32.38
N ASN A 445 3.00 9.54 32.74
CA ASN A 445 3.36 10.08 34.04
C ASN A 445 2.06 10.17 34.85
N ALA A 446 1.98 9.44 35.97
CA ALA A 446 0.92 9.65 36.95
C ALA A 446 0.91 11.15 37.29
N PRO A 447 -0.22 11.87 37.13
CA PRO A 447 -0.34 13.18 37.74
C PRO A 447 -0.27 12.97 39.25
N GLU A 448 0.91 13.18 39.84
CA GLU A 448 1.12 13.16 41.27
C GLU A 448 0.57 14.48 41.83
N VAL A 449 -0.73 14.49 42.14
CA VAL A 449 -1.38 15.67 42.71
C VAL A 449 -1.28 15.60 44.23
N ALA A 450 -0.40 16.45 44.78
CA ALA A 450 -0.22 16.60 46.22
C ALA A 450 -1.41 17.34 46.82
N GLU A 451 -2.10 16.71 47.77
CA GLU A 451 -3.25 17.35 48.41
C GLU A 451 -2.87 18.13 49.67
N GLN A 452 -3.56 19.25 49.88
CA GLN A 452 -3.47 20.05 51.10
C GLN A 452 -4.73 19.86 51.95
N VAL A 453 -4.56 19.33 53.16
CA VAL A 453 -5.64 19.18 54.16
C VAL A 453 -6.10 20.58 54.62
N TYR A 454 -7.39 20.76 54.87
CA TYR A 454 -7.86 21.96 55.59
C TYR A 454 -7.15 22.09 56.94
N ARG A 455 -6.44 23.20 57.15
CA ARG A 455 -5.84 23.54 58.45
C ARG A 455 -6.41 24.85 58.97
N SER A 456 -6.74 24.86 60.25
CA SER A 456 -7.07 26.07 61.01
C SER A 456 -6.29 26.02 62.31
N ASP A 457 -5.78 27.17 62.73
CA ASP A 457 -5.18 27.30 64.05
C ASP A 457 -6.28 27.45 65.10
N ILE A 458 -6.04 26.89 66.29
CA ILE A 458 -6.86 27.10 67.49
C ILE A 458 -6.00 27.91 68.45
N GLU A 459 -6.43 29.15 68.71
CA GLU A 459 -5.82 30.00 69.73
C GLU A 459 -6.82 30.20 70.87
N PHE A 460 -6.35 30.10 72.11
CA PHE A 460 -7.12 30.43 73.29
C PHE A 460 -6.21 31.00 74.37
N THR A 461 -6.71 31.94 75.16
CA THR A 461 -5.99 32.50 76.30
C THR A 461 -6.49 31.86 77.59
N LYS A 462 -5.59 31.30 78.41
CA LYS A 462 -5.96 30.81 79.74
C LYS A 462 -5.77 31.90 80.80
N LYS A 463 -6.88 32.34 81.38
CA LYS A 463 -6.90 33.33 82.47
C LYS A 463 -7.31 32.70 83.81
N SER A 464 -6.95 33.36 84.91
CA SER A 464 -7.49 33.07 86.23
C SER A 464 -8.96 33.49 86.34
N ASP A 465 -9.67 33.03 87.36
CA ASP A 465 -11.11 33.25 87.52
C ASP A 465 -11.48 34.75 87.68
N ASN A 466 -10.50 35.60 88.03
CA ASN A 466 -10.66 37.07 88.09
C ASN A 466 -10.42 37.77 86.73
N GLY A 467 -10.09 37.02 85.68
CA GLY A 467 -9.90 37.48 84.30
C GLY A 467 -8.67 38.35 84.03
N SER A 468 -7.82 38.60 85.03
CA SER A 468 -6.72 39.57 84.94
C SER A 468 -5.35 38.92 84.75
N ASP A 469 -5.13 37.75 85.36
CA ASP A 469 -3.85 37.06 85.30
C ASP A 469 -3.83 35.99 84.19
N ARG A 470 -2.76 35.99 83.39
CA ARG A 470 -2.46 34.99 82.37
C ARG A 470 -1.74 33.80 83.01
N LEU A 471 -2.14 32.58 82.65
CA LEU A 471 -1.66 31.36 83.31
C LEU A 471 -0.82 30.51 82.36
N ALA A 472 0.48 30.51 82.62
CA ALA A 472 1.45 29.71 81.88
C ALA A 472 1.55 28.26 82.36
N GLY A 473 1.97 27.37 81.48
CA GLY A 473 2.26 25.98 81.83
C GLY A 473 1.03 25.10 82.05
N VAL A 474 -0.17 25.55 81.66
CA VAL A 474 -1.41 24.79 81.84
C VAL A 474 -1.62 23.85 80.64
N PRO A 475 -1.59 22.52 80.84
CA PRO A 475 -1.81 21.58 79.75
C PRO A 475 -3.30 21.43 79.42
N PHE A 476 -3.63 21.52 78.15
CA PHE A 476 -4.93 21.20 77.57
C PHE A 476 -4.79 20.01 76.65
N LYS A 477 -5.61 18.98 76.88
CA LYS A 477 -5.75 17.88 75.92
C LYS A 477 -6.81 18.28 74.89
N VAL A 478 -6.37 18.64 73.70
CA VAL A 478 -7.26 18.87 72.56
C VAL A 478 -7.51 17.51 71.91
N THR A 479 -8.77 17.06 71.87
CA THR A 479 -9.15 15.76 71.29
C THR A 479 -10.09 16.00 70.12
N SER A 480 -9.74 15.49 68.94
CA SER A 480 -10.62 15.45 67.79
C SER A 480 -11.78 14.51 68.09
N LEU A 481 -13.01 15.03 68.10
CA LEU A 481 -14.21 14.18 68.27
C LEU A 481 -14.46 13.27 67.05
N THR A 482 -13.87 13.60 65.90
CA THR A 482 -14.04 12.86 64.65
C THR A 482 -13.04 11.70 64.53
N THR A 483 -11.77 11.92 64.88
CA THR A 483 -10.70 10.91 64.73
C THR A 483 -10.30 10.24 66.04
N GLY A 484 -10.65 10.84 67.17
CA GLY A 484 -10.15 10.45 68.49
C GLY A 484 -8.69 10.85 68.76
N GLU A 485 -7.99 11.41 67.77
CA GLU A 485 -6.63 11.91 67.91
C GLU A 485 -6.57 12.99 68.99
N SER A 486 -5.48 13.02 69.75
CA SER A 486 -5.30 13.96 70.85
C SER A 486 -3.91 14.58 70.86
N HIS A 487 -3.85 15.89 71.07
CA HIS A 487 -2.60 16.62 71.32
C HIS A 487 -2.67 17.34 72.66
N ILE A 488 -1.50 17.53 73.27
CA ILE A 488 -1.37 18.36 74.47
C ILE A 488 -0.82 19.72 74.03
N ALA A 489 -1.63 20.76 74.21
CA ALA A 489 -1.21 22.14 74.08
C ALA A 489 -0.93 22.70 75.48
N VAL A 490 0.24 23.27 75.71
CA VAL A 490 0.60 23.90 76.99
C VAL A 490 0.61 25.40 76.78
N THR A 491 -0.09 26.14 77.62
CA THR A 491 -0.14 27.60 77.53
C THR A 491 1.25 28.20 77.77
N ASP A 492 1.61 29.20 76.97
CA ASP A 492 2.83 29.97 77.16
C ASP A 492 2.62 31.07 78.22
N GLU A 493 3.54 32.02 78.33
CA GLU A 493 3.47 33.11 79.29
C GLU A 493 2.29 34.08 79.05
N ASN A 494 1.61 34.00 77.89
CA ASN A 494 0.59 34.94 77.45
C ASN A 494 -0.81 34.34 77.33
#